data_AF-A0A0K8PT22-F1
#
_entry.id   AF-A0A0K8PT22-F1
#
_cell.length_a   1.000
_cell.length_b   1.000
_cell.length_c   1.000
_cell.angle_alpha   90.00
_cell.angle_beta   90.00
_cell.angle_gamma   90.00
#
_symmetry.space_group_name_H-M   'P 1'
#
loop_
_entity.id
_entity.type
_entity.pdbx_description
1 polymer ?
#
loop_
_entity_poly.entity_id
_entity_poly.type
_entity_poly.pdbx_seq_one_letter_code
_entity_poly.pdbx_strand_id
1 'polypeptide(L)'
;MAARAALAQGRWQNARSLLVHTADDWDRRGHRVTVLAREPYCAAWAREWLLAEPESADAAVLLALAQVRRALHGKGKPVRAREACAAAAARAPADPTPWLGLLLLECAVGTDQDVVRTFEQVRARYADHHHAHHLMVARLAGRRTEAGPDPLHEVYDFAGWAAEQAPADSPLAILPVIAHAERYRALAAAGHEPVDPAASGHWTGRRARQVMKAAFDWWLEWELEGHPRRLIDLNFLAHAKFCEGRGAEAAALFHRIGRHATPAPWSYPDRDPHAAFAAARAAALGTA
;
A
#
# COMPACT_ATOMS: atom_id res chain seq x y z
N MET A 1 -2.05 -16.08 -8.05
CA MET A 1 -0.84 -16.57 -8.73
C MET A 1 -1.11 -17.05 -10.16
N ALA A 2 -2.13 -17.90 -10.40
CA ALA A 2 -2.41 -18.45 -11.74
C ALA A 2 -2.67 -17.40 -12.83
N ALA A 3 -3.52 -16.40 -12.59
CA ALA A 3 -3.79 -15.34 -13.57
C ALA A 3 -2.54 -14.52 -13.94
N ARG A 4 -1.70 -14.22 -12.95
CA ARG A 4 -0.43 -13.51 -13.16
C ARG A 4 0.55 -14.33 -14.01
N ALA A 5 0.70 -15.61 -13.69
CA ALA A 5 1.55 -16.53 -14.47
C ALA A 5 1.02 -16.72 -15.90
N ALA A 6 -0.29 -16.81 -16.08
CA ALA A 6 -0.91 -16.90 -17.40
C ALA A 6 -0.71 -15.61 -18.20
N LEU A 7 -0.85 -14.44 -17.56
CA LEU A 7 -0.55 -13.15 -18.18
C LEU A 7 0.92 -13.05 -18.59
N ALA A 8 1.86 -13.54 -17.78
CA ALA A 8 3.27 -13.62 -18.16
C ALA A 8 3.51 -14.50 -19.40
N GLN A 9 2.63 -15.47 -19.66
CA GLN A 9 2.64 -16.35 -20.83
C GLN A 9 1.77 -15.83 -21.99
N GLY A 10 1.30 -14.58 -21.95
CA GLY A 10 0.49 -13.99 -23.02
C GLY A 10 -0.99 -14.35 -23.00
N ARG A 11 -1.47 -15.05 -21.97
CA ARG A 11 -2.87 -15.53 -21.88
C ARG A 11 -3.71 -14.55 -21.05
N TRP A 12 -4.14 -13.46 -21.67
CA TRP A 12 -4.94 -12.41 -21.01
C TRP A 12 -6.36 -12.85 -20.62
N GLN A 13 -6.88 -13.96 -21.17
CA GLN A 13 -8.22 -14.49 -20.85
C GLN A 13 -8.36 -14.84 -19.36
N ASN A 14 -7.29 -15.33 -18.73
CA ASN A 14 -7.31 -15.63 -17.29
C ASN A 14 -7.33 -14.36 -16.43
N ALA A 15 -6.69 -13.28 -16.89
CA ALA A 15 -6.79 -11.97 -16.24
C ALA A 15 -8.22 -11.41 -16.39
N ARG A 16 -8.81 -11.52 -17.58
CA ARG A 16 -10.22 -11.18 -17.84
C ARG A 16 -11.17 -11.91 -16.91
N SER A 17 -11.12 -13.25 -16.87
CA SER A 17 -11.97 -14.04 -15.98
C SER A 17 -11.79 -13.63 -14.52
N LEU A 18 -10.55 -13.42 -14.07
CA LEU A 18 -10.29 -12.97 -12.70
C LEU A 18 -10.93 -11.61 -12.40
N LEU A 19 -10.80 -10.63 -13.30
CA LEU A 19 -11.32 -9.28 -13.07
C LEU A 19 -12.85 -9.25 -13.09
N VAL A 20 -13.49 -9.95 -14.02
CA VAL A 20 -14.95 -10.10 -14.07
C VAL A 20 -15.49 -10.70 -12.77
N HIS A 21 -14.88 -11.77 -12.25
CA HIS A 21 -15.30 -12.37 -10.97
C HIS A 21 -14.94 -11.53 -9.74
N THR A 22 -14.13 -10.46 -9.89
CA THR A 22 -13.87 -9.54 -8.77
C THR A 22 -15.05 -8.61 -8.53
N ALA A 23 -15.78 -8.26 -9.60
CA ALA A 23 -16.87 -7.30 -9.57
C ALA A 23 -16.46 -6.02 -8.81
N ASP A 24 -17.33 -5.55 -7.91
CA ASP A 24 -17.23 -4.27 -7.22
C ASP A 24 -16.56 -4.38 -5.83
N ASP A 25 -15.86 -5.48 -5.53
CA ASP A 25 -14.94 -5.53 -4.38
C ASP A 25 -13.72 -4.65 -4.69
N TRP A 26 -13.85 -3.35 -4.42
CA TRP A 26 -12.93 -2.32 -4.91
C TRP A 26 -11.50 -2.47 -4.39
N ASP A 27 -11.31 -2.85 -3.12
CA ASP A 27 -9.96 -3.13 -2.60
C ASP A 27 -9.35 -4.37 -3.26
N ARG A 28 -10.14 -5.42 -3.50
CA ARG A 28 -9.65 -6.63 -4.19
C ARG A 28 -9.38 -6.36 -5.65
N ARG A 29 -10.22 -5.57 -6.31
CA ARG A 29 -10.04 -5.15 -7.70
C ARG A 29 -8.78 -4.31 -7.84
N GLY A 30 -8.63 -3.26 -7.04
CA GLY A 30 -7.43 -2.43 -7.00
C GLY A 30 -6.16 -3.24 -6.71
N HIS A 31 -6.22 -4.18 -5.76
CA HIS A 31 -5.11 -5.10 -5.49
C HIS A 31 -4.78 -5.99 -6.70
N ARG A 32 -5.78 -6.66 -7.31
CA ARG A 32 -5.57 -7.57 -8.44
C ARG A 32 -4.99 -6.85 -9.64
N VAL A 33 -5.55 -5.70 -10.02
CA VAL A 33 -5.04 -4.92 -11.15
C VAL A 33 -3.63 -4.40 -10.86
N THR A 34 -3.36 -3.85 -9.67
CA THR A 34 -2.01 -3.37 -9.33
C THR A 34 -0.96 -4.48 -9.28
N VAL A 35 -1.35 -5.72 -8.96
CA VAL A 35 -0.48 -6.91 -9.02
C VAL A 35 -0.25 -7.36 -10.47
N LEU A 36 -1.30 -7.46 -11.29
CA LEU A 36 -1.19 -7.85 -12.70
C LEU A 36 -0.36 -6.84 -13.51
N ALA A 37 -0.53 -5.55 -13.24
CA ALA A 37 0.21 -4.46 -13.89
C ALA A 37 1.73 -4.49 -13.64
N ARG A 38 2.23 -5.31 -12.70
CA ARG A 38 3.66 -5.51 -12.47
C ARG A 38 4.30 -6.42 -13.51
N GLU A 39 3.52 -7.20 -14.25
CA GLU A 39 4.07 -8.10 -15.27
C GLU A 39 4.67 -7.28 -16.44
N PRO A 40 5.92 -7.55 -16.88
CA PRO A 40 6.63 -6.73 -17.86
C PRO A 40 5.86 -6.50 -19.17
N TYR A 41 5.15 -7.52 -19.65
CA TYR A 41 4.39 -7.50 -20.90
C TYR A 41 2.91 -7.13 -20.72
N CYS A 42 2.48 -6.79 -19.49
CA CYS A 42 1.07 -6.47 -19.19
C CYS A 42 0.49 -5.40 -20.11
N ALA A 43 1.26 -4.35 -20.43
CA ALA A 43 0.78 -3.28 -21.30
C ALA A 43 0.56 -3.73 -22.76
N ALA A 44 1.33 -4.71 -23.25
CA ALA A 44 1.14 -5.27 -24.58
C ALA A 44 -0.12 -6.14 -24.59
N TRP A 45 -0.25 -7.05 -23.62
CA TRP A 45 -1.41 -7.93 -23.51
C TRP A 45 -2.72 -7.20 -23.25
N ALA A 46 -2.71 -6.11 -22.46
CA ALA A 46 -3.89 -5.28 -22.28
C ALA A 46 -4.31 -4.55 -23.57
N ARG A 47 -3.36 -4.21 -24.47
CA ARG A 47 -3.70 -3.66 -25.80
C ARG A 47 -4.29 -4.73 -26.71
N GLU A 48 -3.73 -5.94 -26.72
CA GLU A 48 -4.31 -7.05 -27.49
C GLU A 48 -5.72 -7.38 -27.03
N TRP A 49 -5.95 -7.37 -25.72
CA TRP A 49 -7.29 -7.50 -25.18
C TRP A 49 -8.21 -6.37 -25.66
N LEU A 50 -7.78 -5.10 -25.64
CA LEU A 50 -8.58 -4.00 -26.21
C LEU A 50 -8.79 -4.10 -27.73
N LEU A 51 -7.89 -4.73 -28.48
CA LEU A 51 -8.12 -5.01 -29.91
C LEU A 51 -9.23 -6.04 -30.12
N ALA A 52 -9.29 -7.06 -29.26
CA ALA A 52 -10.33 -8.07 -29.28
C ALA A 52 -11.67 -7.58 -28.70
N GLU A 53 -11.62 -6.74 -27.65
CA GLU A 53 -12.77 -6.20 -26.93
C GLU A 53 -12.60 -4.67 -26.71
N PRO A 54 -12.89 -3.81 -27.71
CA PRO A 54 -12.63 -2.37 -27.65
C PRO A 54 -13.33 -1.61 -26.52
N GLU A 55 -14.51 -2.08 -26.14
CA GLU A 55 -15.34 -1.48 -25.08
C GLU A 55 -15.03 -2.05 -23.69
N SER A 56 -14.01 -2.90 -23.56
CA SER A 56 -13.66 -3.52 -22.28
C SER A 56 -13.07 -2.50 -21.30
N ALA A 57 -13.87 -2.13 -20.30
CA ALA A 57 -13.43 -1.30 -19.19
C ALA A 57 -12.25 -1.94 -18.44
N ASP A 58 -12.33 -3.23 -18.11
CA ASP A 58 -11.26 -3.96 -17.40
C ASP A 58 -9.92 -3.90 -18.14
N ALA A 59 -9.95 -4.08 -19.47
CA ALA A 59 -8.74 -4.00 -20.29
C ALA A 59 -8.16 -2.58 -20.29
N ALA A 60 -9.00 -1.55 -20.35
CA ALA A 60 -8.59 -0.16 -20.26
C ALA A 60 -7.97 0.19 -18.89
N VAL A 61 -8.59 -0.25 -17.80
CA VAL A 61 -8.05 -0.07 -16.43
C VAL A 61 -6.70 -0.78 -16.27
N LEU A 62 -6.59 -2.02 -16.74
CA LEU A 62 -5.33 -2.77 -16.69
C LEU A 62 -4.23 -2.11 -17.51
N LEU A 63 -4.56 -1.61 -18.72
CA LEU A 63 -3.62 -0.87 -19.55
C LEU A 63 -3.14 0.41 -18.85
N ALA A 64 -4.06 1.18 -18.27
CA ALA A 64 -3.73 2.41 -17.55
C ALA A 64 -2.74 2.15 -16.40
N LEU A 65 -3.01 1.16 -15.54
CA LEU A 65 -2.10 0.82 -14.44
C LEU A 65 -0.77 0.24 -14.94
N ALA A 66 -0.75 -0.48 -16.05
CA ALA A 66 0.50 -0.92 -16.69
C ALA A 66 1.32 0.28 -17.22
N GLN A 67 0.68 1.31 -17.78
CA GLN A 67 1.38 2.54 -18.19
C GLN A 67 1.94 3.30 -16.98
N VAL A 68 1.17 3.42 -15.89
CA VAL A 68 1.64 4.00 -14.62
C VAL A 68 2.89 3.26 -14.13
N ARG A 69 2.83 1.92 -14.05
CA ARG A 69 3.98 1.12 -13.63
C ARG A 69 5.19 1.35 -14.52
N ARG A 70 5.02 1.40 -15.83
CA ARG A 70 6.11 1.71 -16.76
C ARG A 70 6.70 3.10 -16.54
N ALA A 71 5.87 4.12 -16.33
CA ALA A 71 6.33 5.48 -16.06
C ALA A 71 7.15 5.56 -14.76
N LEU A 72 6.68 4.90 -13.69
CA LEU A 72 7.39 4.83 -12.41
C LEU A 72 8.76 4.12 -12.49
N HIS A 73 8.97 3.26 -13.49
CA HIS A 73 10.26 2.59 -13.76
C HIS A 73 11.07 3.30 -14.86
N GLY A 74 10.72 4.52 -15.26
CA GLY A 74 11.42 5.26 -16.33
C GLY A 74 11.24 4.70 -17.74
N LYS A 75 10.32 3.75 -17.95
CA LYS A 75 10.04 3.07 -19.23
C LYS A 75 8.79 3.61 -19.96
N GLY A 76 8.31 4.78 -19.54
CA GLY A 76 7.10 5.44 -20.04
C GLY A 76 7.07 6.92 -19.68
N LYS A 77 6.19 7.68 -20.33
CA LYS A 77 5.99 9.11 -20.06
C LYS A 77 4.84 9.30 -19.06
N PRO A 78 5.00 10.06 -17.96
CA PRO A 78 3.91 10.33 -17.01
C PRO A 78 2.64 10.87 -17.67
N VAL A 79 2.76 11.76 -18.66
CA VAL A 79 1.62 12.31 -19.42
C VAL A 79 0.75 11.21 -20.05
N ARG A 80 1.37 10.21 -20.69
CA ARG A 80 0.62 9.09 -21.29
C ARG A 80 -0.06 8.21 -20.25
N ALA A 81 0.54 8.05 -19.08
CA ALA A 81 -0.08 7.32 -17.98
C ALA A 81 -1.29 8.09 -17.42
N ARG A 82 -1.20 9.42 -17.29
CA ARG A 82 -2.34 10.29 -16.91
C ARG A 82 -3.49 10.18 -17.90
N GLU A 83 -3.21 10.31 -19.20
CA GLU A 83 -4.20 10.17 -20.27
C GLU A 83 -4.89 8.80 -20.23
N ALA A 84 -4.12 7.72 -20.04
CA ALA A 84 -4.67 6.37 -19.94
C ALA A 84 -5.56 6.19 -18.70
N CYS A 85 -5.15 6.72 -17.54
CA CYS A 85 -5.98 6.70 -16.32
C CYS A 85 -7.27 7.50 -16.52
N ALA A 86 -7.21 8.69 -17.14
CA ALA A 86 -8.40 9.49 -17.43
C ALA A 86 -9.37 8.78 -18.38
N ALA A 87 -8.85 8.18 -19.47
CA ALA A 87 -9.67 7.41 -20.40
C ALA A 87 -10.31 6.18 -19.75
N ALA A 88 -9.56 5.48 -18.88
CA ALA A 88 -10.10 4.34 -18.12
C ALA A 88 -11.17 4.78 -17.10
N ALA A 89 -10.97 5.90 -16.41
CA ALA A 89 -11.95 6.46 -15.48
C ALA A 89 -13.24 6.89 -16.20
N ALA A 90 -13.15 7.42 -17.42
CA ALA A 90 -14.33 7.78 -18.22
C ALA A 90 -15.14 6.55 -18.63
N ARG A 91 -14.49 5.41 -18.90
CA ARG A 91 -15.15 4.14 -19.25
C ARG A 91 -15.75 3.41 -18.05
N ALA A 92 -15.18 3.59 -16.86
CA ALA A 92 -15.62 2.96 -15.62
C ALA A 92 -15.80 4.03 -14.53
N PRO A 93 -16.85 4.88 -14.60
CA PRO A 93 -16.96 6.06 -13.74
C PRO A 93 -17.12 5.73 -12.26
N ALA A 94 -17.65 4.55 -11.91
CA ALA A 94 -17.79 4.08 -10.53
C ALA A 94 -16.51 3.42 -9.98
N ASP A 95 -15.61 2.94 -10.85
CA ASP A 95 -14.42 2.19 -10.45
C ASP A 95 -13.35 3.16 -9.89
N PRO A 96 -12.90 3.01 -8.63
CA PRO A 96 -11.83 3.83 -8.08
C PRO A 96 -10.44 3.45 -8.62
N THR A 97 -10.29 2.29 -9.26
CA THR A 97 -8.98 1.72 -9.64
C THR A 97 -8.18 2.60 -10.61
N PRO A 98 -8.77 3.24 -11.65
CA PRO A 98 -8.04 4.20 -12.49
C PRO A 98 -7.44 5.36 -11.70
N TRP A 99 -8.20 5.88 -10.72
CA TRP A 99 -7.77 6.95 -9.82
C TRP A 99 -6.72 6.48 -8.83
N LEU A 100 -6.80 5.24 -8.32
CA LEU A 100 -5.72 4.62 -7.55
C LEU A 100 -4.42 4.53 -8.38
N GLY A 101 -4.53 4.15 -9.65
CA GLY A 101 -3.41 4.16 -10.59
C GLY A 101 -2.81 5.55 -10.77
N LEU A 102 -3.65 6.56 -10.96
CA LEU A 102 -3.20 7.94 -11.05
C LEU A 102 -2.55 8.42 -9.74
N LEU A 103 -3.11 8.06 -8.58
CA LEU A 103 -2.57 8.44 -7.27
C LEU A 103 -1.17 7.87 -7.06
N LEU A 104 -0.93 6.61 -7.45
CA LEU A 104 0.40 6.01 -7.46
C LEU A 104 1.41 6.83 -8.28
N LEU A 105 0.99 7.36 -9.42
CA LEU A 105 1.83 8.22 -10.26
C LEU A 105 2.06 9.58 -9.59
N GLU A 106 1.01 10.25 -9.14
CA GLU A 106 1.12 11.59 -8.56
C GLU A 106 1.90 11.60 -7.25
N CYS A 107 1.80 10.56 -6.42
CA CYS A 107 2.64 10.45 -5.22
C CYS A 107 4.15 10.46 -5.55
N ALA A 108 4.54 9.98 -6.73
CA ALA A 108 5.93 9.93 -7.17
C ALA A 108 6.39 11.17 -7.94
N VAL A 109 5.54 11.73 -8.82
CA VAL A 109 5.95 12.79 -9.77
C VAL A 109 5.01 14.00 -9.81
N GLY A 110 3.94 13.98 -9.04
CA GLY A 110 2.92 15.02 -9.00
C GLY A 110 3.20 16.10 -7.95
N THR A 111 2.43 17.19 -8.06
CA THR A 111 2.37 18.20 -7.01
C THR A 111 1.51 17.73 -5.85
N ASP A 112 1.60 18.40 -4.70
CA ASP A 112 0.74 18.10 -3.56
C ASP A 112 -0.75 18.32 -3.87
N GLN A 113 -1.06 19.31 -4.70
CA GLN A 113 -2.43 19.55 -5.16
C GLN A 113 -2.94 18.42 -6.06
N ASP A 114 -2.09 17.89 -6.96
CA ASP A 114 -2.46 16.76 -7.83
C ASP A 114 -2.75 15.50 -7.02
N VAL A 115 -1.92 15.23 -6.01
CA VAL A 115 -2.10 14.10 -5.09
C VAL A 115 -3.43 14.21 -4.35
N VAL A 116 -3.71 15.33 -3.69
CA VAL A 116 -4.95 15.52 -2.93
C VAL A 116 -6.17 15.43 -3.84
N ARG A 117 -6.16 16.12 -4.99
CA ARG A 117 -7.27 16.05 -5.96
C ARG A 117 -7.54 14.61 -6.42
N THR A 118 -6.49 13.85 -6.68
CA THR A 118 -6.61 12.45 -7.15
C THR A 118 -7.10 11.53 -6.03
N PHE A 119 -6.62 11.73 -4.80
CA PHE A 119 -7.08 10.98 -3.64
C PHE A 119 -8.57 11.20 -3.37
N GLU A 120 -9.06 12.44 -3.47
CA GLU A 120 -10.49 12.73 -3.35
C GLU A 120 -11.33 12.05 -4.44
N GLN A 121 -10.79 11.85 -5.65
CA GLN A 121 -11.49 11.06 -6.68
C GLN A 121 -11.61 9.58 -6.31
N VAL A 122 -10.62 9.02 -5.59
CA VAL A 122 -10.72 7.65 -5.05
C VAL A 122 -11.79 7.62 -3.96
N ARG A 123 -11.72 8.52 -2.98
CA ARG A 123 -12.64 8.57 -1.83
C ARG A 123 -14.09 8.83 -2.22
N ALA A 124 -14.32 9.65 -3.24
CA ALA A 124 -15.67 9.90 -3.78
C ALA A 124 -16.36 8.64 -4.32
N ARG A 125 -15.60 7.59 -4.67
CA ARG A 125 -16.10 6.31 -5.17
C ARG A 125 -16.08 5.22 -4.11
N TYR A 126 -15.03 5.21 -3.30
CA TYR A 126 -14.86 4.26 -2.21
C TYR A 126 -14.09 4.93 -1.08
N ALA A 127 -14.83 5.43 -0.09
CA ALA A 127 -14.33 6.29 0.98
C ALA A 127 -13.21 5.64 1.79
N ASP A 128 -13.26 4.32 1.97
CA ASP A 128 -12.35 3.57 2.84
C ASP A 128 -11.24 2.84 2.07
N HIS A 129 -10.96 3.25 0.81
CA HIS A 129 -10.02 2.52 -0.03
C HIS A 129 -8.64 2.38 0.61
N HIS A 130 -8.31 1.16 1.04
CA HIS A 130 -7.16 0.86 1.88
C HIS A 130 -5.83 1.28 1.25
N HIS A 131 -5.61 0.87 0.00
CA HIS A 131 -4.35 1.17 -0.70
C HIS A 131 -4.14 2.67 -0.89
N ALA A 132 -5.22 3.43 -1.17
CA ALA A 132 -5.11 4.87 -1.38
C ALA A 132 -4.72 5.61 -0.10
N HIS A 133 -5.27 5.22 1.06
CA HIS A 133 -4.90 5.80 2.34
C HIS A 133 -3.43 5.53 2.69
N HIS A 134 -2.94 4.31 2.44
CA HIS A 134 -1.51 4.00 2.64
C HIS A 134 -0.61 4.89 1.77
N LEU A 135 -0.99 5.16 0.52
CA LEU A 135 -0.23 6.05 -0.37
C LEU A 135 -0.20 7.48 0.16
N MET A 136 -1.33 7.98 0.68
CA MET A 136 -1.39 9.29 1.30
C MET A 136 -0.53 9.38 2.55
N VAL A 137 -0.59 8.38 3.44
CA VAL A 137 0.28 8.33 4.63
C VAL A 137 1.76 8.37 4.23
N ALA A 138 2.18 7.54 3.28
CA ALA A 138 3.57 7.49 2.82
C ALA A 138 4.02 8.81 2.17
N ARG A 139 3.15 9.45 1.37
CA ARG A 139 3.43 10.75 0.74
C ARG A 139 3.56 11.86 1.78
N LEU A 140 2.62 11.93 2.73
CA LEU A 140 2.62 12.95 3.80
C LEU A 140 3.84 12.77 4.70
N ALA A 141 4.15 11.56 5.13
CA ALA A 141 5.29 11.28 6.00
C ALA A 141 6.63 11.78 5.47
N GLY A 142 6.79 11.78 4.14
CA GLY A 142 8.00 12.26 3.44
C GLY A 142 8.14 13.77 3.34
N ARG A 143 7.11 14.55 3.70
CA ARG A 143 7.18 16.01 3.73
C ARG A 143 7.93 16.50 4.98
N ARG A 144 8.43 17.74 4.92
CA ARG A 144 8.98 18.47 6.07
C ARG A 144 9.98 17.61 6.87
N THR A 145 10.87 16.91 6.17
CA THR A 145 11.90 16.08 6.82
C THR A 145 13.10 16.93 7.20
N GLU A 146 13.34 18.04 6.50
CA GLU A 146 14.43 19.00 6.73
C GLU A 146 14.39 19.68 8.10
N ALA A 147 13.21 19.80 8.71
CA ALA A 147 13.02 20.34 10.06
C ALA A 147 13.27 19.29 11.16
N GLY A 148 13.53 18.03 10.80
CA GLY A 148 13.70 16.92 11.73
C GLY A 148 12.39 16.38 12.31
N PRO A 149 12.47 15.68 13.47
CA PRO A 149 11.31 15.10 14.12
C PRO A 149 10.30 16.16 14.57
N ASP A 150 9.04 15.99 14.18
CA ASP A 150 7.92 16.86 14.58
C ASP A 150 6.80 16.00 15.20
N PRO A 151 6.54 16.13 16.51
CA PRO A 151 5.44 15.44 17.17
C PRO A 151 4.06 15.85 16.66
N LEU A 152 3.90 17.00 16.01
CA LEU A 152 2.64 17.51 15.46
C LEU A 152 2.59 17.40 13.93
N HIS A 153 3.43 16.54 13.34
CA HIS A 153 3.47 16.36 11.91
C HIS A 153 2.11 15.93 11.33
N GLU A 154 1.71 16.55 10.21
CA GLU A 154 0.38 16.40 9.59
C GLU A 154 -0.04 14.94 9.30
N VAL A 155 0.95 14.06 9.11
CA VAL A 155 0.71 12.63 8.83
C VAL A 155 -0.03 11.94 9.99
N TYR A 156 0.22 12.36 11.23
CA TYR A 156 -0.43 11.79 12.40
C TYR A 156 -1.89 12.21 12.47
N ASP A 157 -2.19 13.47 12.19
CA ASP A 157 -3.55 14.00 12.17
C ASP A 157 -4.35 13.36 11.04
N PHE A 158 -3.77 13.23 9.84
CA PHE A 158 -4.41 12.53 8.72
C PHE A 158 -4.72 11.06 9.05
N ALA A 159 -3.75 10.33 9.61
CA ALA A 159 -3.93 8.92 9.92
C ALA A 159 -4.94 8.69 11.06
N GLY A 160 -4.92 9.55 12.09
CA GLY A 160 -5.90 9.54 13.17
C GLY A 160 -7.30 9.83 12.65
N TRP A 161 -7.47 10.92 11.92
CA TRP A 161 -8.75 11.28 11.30
C TRP A 161 -9.29 10.17 10.39
N ALA A 162 -8.45 9.59 9.52
CA ALA A 162 -8.90 8.53 8.61
C ALA A 162 -9.34 7.26 9.36
N ALA A 163 -8.64 6.89 10.44
CA ALA A 163 -9.03 5.78 11.30
C ALA A 163 -10.33 6.07 12.07
N GLU A 164 -10.52 7.30 12.55
CA GLU A 164 -11.72 7.72 13.31
C GLU A 164 -12.98 7.82 12.43
N GLN A 165 -12.84 8.21 11.17
CA GLN A 165 -13.97 8.30 10.24
C GLN A 165 -14.42 6.94 9.68
N ALA A 166 -13.53 5.95 9.70
CA ALA A 166 -13.81 4.65 9.13
C ALA A 166 -14.75 3.81 10.04
N PRO A 167 -15.53 2.87 9.48
CA PRO A 167 -16.25 1.88 10.26
C PRO A 167 -15.32 1.10 11.20
N ALA A 168 -15.86 0.61 12.33
CA ALA A 168 -15.06 -0.05 13.38
C ALA A 168 -14.31 -1.32 12.89
N ASP A 169 -14.86 -2.01 11.89
CA ASP A 169 -14.28 -3.20 11.26
C ASP A 169 -13.32 -2.89 10.10
N SER A 170 -13.13 -1.60 9.77
CA SER A 170 -12.31 -1.16 8.66
C SER A 170 -10.82 -1.43 8.92
N PRO A 171 -10.07 -1.88 7.90
CA PRO A 171 -8.62 -2.00 7.99
C PRO A 171 -7.90 -0.65 8.11
N LEU A 172 -8.60 0.50 7.97
CA LEU A 172 -7.99 1.81 8.15
C LEU A 172 -7.58 2.12 9.60
N ALA A 173 -8.07 1.35 10.58
CA ALA A 173 -7.64 1.47 11.98
C ALA A 173 -6.12 1.30 12.18
N ILE A 174 -5.42 0.65 11.24
CA ILE A 174 -3.97 0.47 11.27
C ILE A 174 -3.17 1.69 10.78
N LEU A 175 -3.81 2.67 10.13
CA LEU A 175 -3.11 3.83 9.53
C LEU A 175 -2.22 4.60 10.52
N PRO A 176 -2.61 4.82 11.80
CA PRO A 176 -1.72 5.48 12.76
C PRO A 176 -0.40 4.72 12.97
N VAL A 177 -0.42 3.38 12.95
CA VAL A 177 0.81 2.57 13.04
C VAL A 177 1.69 2.79 11.81
N ILE A 178 1.08 2.81 10.64
CA ILE A 178 1.78 3.04 9.38
C ILE A 178 2.37 4.44 9.33
N ALA A 179 1.65 5.45 9.82
CA ALA A 179 2.14 6.83 9.88
C ALA A 179 3.42 6.96 10.69
N HIS A 180 3.50 6.30 11.84
CA HIS A 180 4.72 6.23 12.64
C HIS A 180 5.87 5.53 11.90
N ALA A 181 5.62 4.38 11.26
CA ALA A 181 6.64 3.65 10.52
C ALA A 181 7.14 4.41 9.27
N GLU A 182 6.23 5.05 8.53
CA GLU A 182 6.57 5.89 7.38
C GLU A 182 7.31 7.17 7.79
N ARG A 183 6.91 7.78 8.92
CA ARG A 183 7.61 8.97 9.43
C ARG A 183 9.01 8.60 9.90
N TYR A 184 9.18 7.47 10.59
CA TYR A 184 10.50 6.92 10.90
C TYR A 184 11.33 6.73 9.63
N ARG A 185 10.80 6.04 8.61
CA ARG A 185 11.51 5.81 7.33
C ARG A 185 11.99 7.13 6.72
N ALA A 186 11.11 8.13 6.66
CA ALA A 186 11.41 9.43 6.07
C ALA A 186 12.50 10.18 6.86
N LEU A 187 12.42 10.19 8.19
CA LEU A 187 13.41 10.83 9.06
C LEU A 187 14.77 10.12 9.03
N ALA A 188 14.78 8.78 9.02
CA ALA A 188 16.00 8.00 8.94
C ALA A 188 16.70 8.20 7.59
N ALA A 189 15.94 8.23 6.48
CA ALA A 189 16.47 8.56 5.15
C ALA A 189 17.05 9.98 5.07
N ALA A 190 16.49 10.93 5.84
CA ALA A 190 17.01 12.30 5.97
C ALA A 190 18.15 12.44 6.99
N GLY A 191 18.56 11.35 7.65
CA GLY A 191 19.66 11.37 8.64
C GLY A 191 19.28 11.89 10.03
N HIS A 192 17.98 12.04 10.32
CA HIS A 192 17.48 12.51 11.62
C HIS A 192 17.20 11.38 12.61
N GLU A 193 17.16 10.12 12.15
CA GLU A 193 16.91 8.94 12.97
C GLU A 193 17.94 7.83 12.66
N PRO A 194 18.25 6.94 13.62
CA PRO A 194 19.09 5.78 13.38
C PRO A 194 18.59 4.88 12.24
N VAL A 195 19.55 4.33 11.48
CA VAL A 195 19.29 3.35 10.41
C VAL A 195 18.65 2.07 10.94
N ASP A 196 18.95 1.67 12.18
CA ASP A 196 18.26 0.55 12.82
C ASP A 196 16.93 1.03 13.45
N PRO A 197 15.76 0.54 12.99
CA PRO A 197 14.47 0.95 13.53
C PRO A 197 14.32 0.61 15.01
N ALA A 198 14.92 -0.48 15.50
CA ALA A 198 14.86 -0.84 16.91
C ALA A 198 15.66 0.14 17.81
N ALA A 199 16.71 0.75 17.27
CA ALA A 199 17.55 1.71 17.99
C ALA A 199 16.99 3.15 18.01
N SER A 200 16.08 3.49 17.09
CA SER A 200 15.53 4.86 16.96
C SER A 200 14.56 5.27 18.07
N GLY A 201 13.97 4.31 18.79
CA GLY A 201 13.05 4.63 19.89
C GLY A 201 11.73 5.32 19.46
N HIS A 202 11.40 5.33 18.16
CA HIS A 202 10.18 5.98 17.62
C HIS A 202 8.86 5.43 18.19
N TRP A 203 8.90 4.27 18.86
CA TRP A 203 7.76 3.67 19.56
C TRP A 203 7.66 3.95 21.06
N THR A 204 8.59 4.70 21.65
CA THR A 204 8.66 4.90 23.12
C THR A 204 7.75 6.03 23.63
N GLY A 205 7.40 7.00 22.76
CA GLY A 205 6.60 8.17 23.11
C GLY A 205 5.17 7.84 23.56
N ARG A 206 4.53 8.76 24.31
CA ARG A 206 3.15 8.58 24.81
C ARG A 206 2.14 8.31 23.68
N ARG A 207 2.18 9.10 22.60
CA ARG A 207 1.31 8.91 21.43
C ARG A 207 1.54 7.55 20.77
N ALA A 208 2.80 7.18 20.57
CA ALA A 208 3.17 5.91 19.95
C ALA A 208 2.62 4.71 20.74
N ARG A 209 2.70 4.75 22.07
CA ARG A 209 2.11 3.73 22.95
C ARG A 209 0.58 3.67 22.87
N GLN A 210 -0.11 4.81 22.79
CA GLN A 210 -1.56 4.86 22.62
C GLN A 210 -1.99 4.27 21.28
N VAL A 211 -1.33 4.69 20.19
CA VAL A 211 -1.52 4.16 18.84
C VAL A 211 -1.30 2.65 18.82
N MET A 212 -0.21 2.19 19.43
CA MET A 212 0.15 0.77 19.43
C MET A 212 -0.83 -0.09 20.23
N LYS A 213 -1.35 0.43 21.35
CA LYS A 213 -2.42 -0.23 22.10
C LYS A 213 -3.70 -0.34 21.26
N ALA A 214 -4.19 0.78 20.71
CA ALA A 214 -5.43 0.81 19.94
C ALA A 214 -5.37 -0.11 18.70
N ALA A 215 -4.27 -0.09 17.96
CA ALA A 215 -4.09 -0.94 16.79
C ALA A 215 -3.97 -2.43 17.14
N PHE A 216 -3.37 -2.77 18.29
CA PHE A 216 -3.28 -4.16 18.72
C PHE A 216 -4.61 -4.69 19.25
N ASP A 217 -5.36 -3.89 20.01
CA ASP A 217 -6.71 -4.24 20.45
C ASP A 217 -7.62 -4.44 19.22
N TRP A 218 -7.57 -3.53 18.25
CA TRP A 218 -8.26 -3.70 16.96
C TRP A 218 -7.84 -5.01 16.28
N TRP A 219 -6.55 -5.31 16.19
CA TRP A 219 -6.08 -6.56 15.56
C TRP A 219 -6.60 -7.82 16.26
N LEU A 220 -6.73 -7.82 17.58
CA LEU A 220 -7.28 -8.94 18.34
C LEU A 220 -8.77 -9.18 18.04
N GLU A 221 -9.51 -8.10 17.79
CA GLU A 221 -10.93 -8.13 17.45
C GLU A 221 -11.18 -8.31 15.94
N TRP A 222 -10.16 -8.07 15.12
CA TRP A 222 -10.29 -8.05 13.67
C TRP A 222 -10.24 -9.47 13.06
N GLU A 223 -11.42 -10.02 12.77
CA GLU A 223 -11.60 -11.36 12.18
C GLU A 223 -11.56 -11.41 10.64
N LEU A 224 -11.29 -10.30 9.95
CA LEU A 224 -11.38 -10.21 8.49
C LEU A 224 -10.17 -10.81 7.77
N GLU A 225 -10.10 -12.14 7.74
CA GLU A 225 -9.19 -12.87 6.86
C GLU A 225 -9.41 -12.53 5.37
N GLY A 226 -10.57 -11.99 4.97
CA GLY A 226 -10.90 -11.74 3.57
C GLY A 226 -10.12 -10.62 2.87
N HIS A 227 -9.56 -9.65 3.61
CA HIS A 227 -9.03 -8.42 3.00
C HIS A 227 -7.77 -8.69 2.14
N PRO A 228 -7.72 -8.26 0.86
CA PRO A 228 -6.65 -8.59 -0.08
C PRO A 228 -5.27 -8.05 0.32
N ARG A 229 -5.22 -7.04 1.19
CA ARG A 229 -3.98 -6.40 1.65
C ARG A 229 -3.64 -6.70 3.12
N ARG A 230 -4.38 -7.59 3.79
CA ARG A 230 -4.19 -7.94 5.22
C ARG A 230 -2.74 -8.20 5.63
N LEU A 231 -1.96 -8.84 4.75
CA LEU A 231 -0.56 -9.18 5.05
C LEU A 231 0.33 -7.95 5.12
N ILE A 232 -0.01 -6.85 4.44
CA ILE A 232 0.72 -5.58 4.57
C ILE A 232 0.55 -5.07 5.99
N ASP A 233 -0.68 -5.01 6.47
CA ASP A 233 -1.03 -4.48 7.80
C ASP A 233 -0.39 -5.32 8.92
N LEU A 234 -0.45 -6.65 8.79
CA LEU A 234 0.20 -7.56 9.73
C LEU A 234 1.73 -7.37 9.74
N ASN A 235 2.37 -7.16 8.59
CA ASN A 235 3.81 -6.91 8.54
C ASN A 235 4.17 -5.56 9.19
N PHE A 236 3.34 -4.51 9.03
CA PHE A 236 3.52 -3.24 9.73
C PHE A 236 3.37 -3.38 11.25
N LEU A 237 2.34 -4.09 11.70
CA LEU A 237 2.10 -4.32 13.13
C LEU A 237 3.21 -5.18 13.76
N ALA A 238 3.65 -6.24 13.08
CA ALA A 238 4.74 -7.10 13.53
C ALA A 238 6.06 -6.33 13.63
N HIS A 239 6.38 -5.51 12.63
CA HIS A 239 7.55 -4.65 12.66
C HIS A 239 7.49 -3.66 13.84
N ALA A 240 6.33 -3.03 14.06
CA ALA A 240 6.16 -2.12 15.17
C ALA A 240 6.34 -2.81 16.53
N LYS A 241 5.71 -3.97 16.75
CA LYS A 241 5.85 -4.76 17.99
C LYS A 241 7.27 -5.27 18.21
N PHE A 242 7.96 -5.64 17.14
CA PHE A 242 9.37 -6.01 17.20
C PHE A 242 10.24 -4.82 17.63
N CYS A 243 10.05 -3.63 17.03
CA CYS A 243 10.81 -2.42 17.38
C CYS A 243 10.45 -1.87 18.76
N GLU A 244 9.22 -2.10 19.25
CA GLU A 244 8.79 -1.77 20.62
C GLU A 244 9.45 -2.70 21.67
N GLY A 245 10.01 -3.84 21.25
CA GLY A 245 10.57 -4.86 22.17
C GLY A 245 9.53 -5.81 22.77
N ARG A 246 8.32 -5.88 22.20
CA ARG A 246 7.22 -6.75 22.66
C ARG A 246 7.29 -8.13 21.99
N GLY A 247 8.29 -8.92 22.36
CA GLY A 247 8.62 -10.20 21.70
C GLY A 247 7.44 -11.19 21.58
N ALA A 248 6.64 -11.36 22.63
CA ALA A 248 5.51 -12.29 22.62
C ALA A 248 4.38 -11.89 21.65
N GLU A 249 4.06 -10.59 21.60
CA GLU A 249 3.04 -10.06 20.67
C GLU A 249 3.54 -10.10 19.23
N ALA A 250 4.83 -9.78 19.02
CA ALA A 250 5.48 -9.93 17.73
C ALA A 250 5.45 -11.40 17.25
N ALA A 251 5.72 -12.37 18.15
CA ALA A 251 5.67 -13.80 17.84
C ALA A 251 4.29 -14.24 17.34
N ALA A 252 3.21 -13.80 18.01
CA ALA A 252 1.84 -14.10 17.58
C ALA A 252 1.54 -13.59 16.16
N LEU A 253 1.99 -12.36 15.85
CA LEU A 253 1.87 -11.78 14.51
C LEU A 253 2.70 -12.55 13.49
N PHE A 254 3.94 -12.94 13.82
CA PHE A 254 4.79 -13.73 12.91
C PHE A 254 4.22 -15.12 12.62
N HIS A 255 3.57 -15.78 13.58
CA HIS A 255 2.85 -17.02 13.32
C HIS A 255 1.73 -16.81 12.29
N ARG A 256 0.97 -15.72 12.40
CA ARG A 256 -0.13 -15.39 11.47
C ARG A 256 0.36 -15.01 10.08
N ILE A 257 1.48 -14.29 9.98
CA ILE A 257 2.10 -13.92 8.69
C ILE A 257 2.71 -15.15 8.01
N GLY A 258 3.30 -16.06 8.79
CA GLY A 258 4.05 -17.21 8.27
C GLY A 258 5.31 -16.74 7.54
N ARG A 259 5.45 -17.15 6.27
CA ARG A 259 6.61 -16.80 5.40
C ARG A 259 6.39 -15.57 4.52
N HIS A 260 5.25 -14.89 4.66
CA HIS A 260 4.80 -13.88 3.70
C HIS A 260 5.28 -12.48 4.07
N ALA A 261 6.59 -12.26 3.96
CA ALA A 261 7.19 -10.94 4.12
C ALA A 261 6.71 -9.97 3.03
N THR A 262 6.51 -8.71 3.39
CA THR A 262 6.30 -7.58 2.46
C THR A 262 7.52 -6.68 2.42
N PRO A 263 7.82 -5.96 1.31
CA PRO A 263 8.98 -5.06 1.28
C PRO A 263 8.92 -3.98 2.38
N ALA A 264 7.85 -3.21 2.42
CA ALA A 264 7.56 -2.32 3.53
C ALA A 264 6.87 -3.10 4.68
N PRO A 265 7.21 -2.86 5.95
CA PRO A 265 8.23 -1.90 6.43
C PRO A 265 9.64 -2.49 6.57
N TRP A 266 9.84 -3.77 6.26
CA TRP A 266 11.12 -4.47 6.52
C TRP A 266 12.31 -3.93 5.76
N SER A 267 12.08 -3.18 4.68
CA SER A 267 13.12 -2.48 3.94
C SER A 267 13.55 -1.17 4.61
N TYR A 268 13.00 -0.76 5.74
CA TYR A 268 13.24 0.58 6.28
C TYR A 268 14.59 0.70 7.03
N PRO A 269 15.31 1.83 6.88
CA PRO A 269 15.13 2.80 5.80
C PRO A 269 15.59 2.23 4.44
N ASP A 270 16.68 1.45 4.40
CA ASP A 270 17.26 0.86 3.19
C ASP A 270 17.85 -0.54 3.45
N ARG A 271 17.05 -1.43 4.04
CA ARG A 271 17.43 -2.83 4.36
C ARG A 271 16.92 -3.80 3.30
N ASP A 272 17.55 -4.98 3.20
CA ASP A 272 16.92 -6.10 2.49
C ASP A 272 15.70 -6.59 3.29
N PRO A 273 14.48 -6.52 2.72
CA PRO A 273 13.27 -6.80 3.48
C PRO A 273 13.12 -8.28 3.88
N HIS A 274 13.64 -9.20 3.06
CA HIS A 274 13.51 -10.63 3.36
C HIS A 274 14.46 -11.05 4.49
N ALA A 275 15.71 -10.56 4.45
CA ALA A 275 16.67 -10.77 5.51
C ALA A 275 16.22 -10.12 6.83
N ALA A 276 15.73 -8.87 6.77
CA ALA A 276 15.23 -8.17 7.96
C ALA A 276 14.01 -8.87 8.59
N PHE A 277 13.03 -9.28 7.78
CA PHE A 277 11.89 -10.06 8.25
C PHE A 277 12.33 -11.39 8.87
N ALA A 278 13.21 -12.14 8.19
CA ALA A 278 13.67 -13.44 8.67
C ALA A 278 14.40 -13.33 10.01
N ALA A 279 15.30 -12.34 10.16
CA ALA A 279 16.02 -12.09 11.39
C ALA A 279 15.07 -11.69 12.54
N ALA A 280 14.15 -10.76 12.30
CA ALA A 280 13.18 -10.34 13.31
C ALA A 280 12.26 -11.49 13.73
N ARG A 281 11.83 -12.31 12.77
CA ARG A 281 11.02 -13.50 13.02
C ARG A 281 11.79 -14.54 13.84
N ALA A 282 13.05 -14.82 13.51
CA ALA A 282 13.87 -15.78 14.25
C ALA A 282 14.07 -15.33 15.70
N ALA A 283 14.38 -14.04 15.90
CA ALA A 283 14.55 -13.46 17.23
C ALA A 283 13.26 -13.52 18.06
N ALA A 284 12.11 -13.15 17.50
CA ALA A 284 10.83 -13.16 18.21
C ALA A 284 10.34 -14.58 18.55
N LEU A 285 10.64 -15.58 17.70
CA LEU A 285 10.25 -16.97 17.91
C LEU A 285 11.26 -17.77 18.76
N GLY A 286 12.37 -17.16 19.19
CA GLY A 286 13.41 -17.86 19.95
C GLY A 286 14.16 -18.91 19.13
N THR A 287 14.25 -18.72 17.81
CA THR A 287 14.96 -19.62 16.88
C THR A 287 16.22 -18.97 16.29
N ALA A 288 16.72 -17.92 16.93
CA ALA A 288 17.92 -17.17 16.53
C ALA A 288 19.19 -17.80 17.11
#